data_AF-A0A7C7Q2B3-F1
#
_entry.id   AF-A0A7C7Q2B3-F1
#
_cell.length_a   1.000
_cell.length_b   1.000
_cell.length_c   1.000
_cell.angle_alpha   90.00
_cell.angle_beta   90.00
_cell.angle_gamma   90.00
#
_symmetry.space_group_name_H-M   'P 1'
#
loop_
_entity.id
_entity.type
_entity.pdbx_description
1 polymer ?
#
loop_
_entity_poly.entity_id
_entity_poly.type
_entity_poly.pdbx_seq_one_letter_code
_entity_poly.pdbx_strand_id
1 'polypeptide(L)'
;MTDAMHTHDGCPGNAWINLPIAALFIGACLPLAWAMWQPMGYIIERFTPDDVFYYLKTAMNIAQGHGSTFDGVNRTNGYHPLWMLLLVPIY
;
A
#
# COMPACT_ATOMS: atom_id res chain seq x y z
N MET A 1 43.11 -4.83 50.35
CA MET A 1 42.40 -6.09 50.07
C MET A 1 41.07 -5.97 50.79
N THR A 2 40.07 -5.27 50.27
CA THR A 2 39.35 -5.56 49.02
C THR A 2 38.74 -4.28 48.46
N ASP A 3 39.18 -3.90 47.27
CA ASP A 3 38.58 -2.84 46.45
C ASP A 3 38.29 -3.50 45.10
N ALA A 4 37.04 -3.90 44.87
CA ALA A 4 36.57 -4.35 43.56
C ALA A 4 35.05 -4.58 43.55
N MET A 5 34.45 -4.13 42.46
CA MET A 5 33.21 -4.65 41.87
C MET A 5 31.88 -4.06 42.37
N HIS A 6 31.68 -2.78 42.08
CA HIS A 6 30.37 -2.28 41.67
C HIS A 6 29.91 -3.06 40.43
N THR A 7 28.97 -4.00 40.58
CA THR A 7 28.25 -4.61 39.45
C THR A 7 26.96 -3.82 39.21
N HIS A 8 27.05 -2.75 38.40
CA HIS A 8 25.88 -2.04 37.86
C HIS A 8 25.61 -2.47 36.40
N ASP A 9 25.65 -3.78 36.13
CA ASP A 9 25.50 -4.28 34.77
C ASP A 9 24.28 -5.20 34.70
N GLY A 10 23.12 -4.68 34.29
CA GLY A 10 21.96 -5.58 34.16
C GLY A 10 20.66 -5.08 33.54
N CYS A 11 20.41 -3.78 33.36
CA CYS A 11 19.17 -3.33 32.70
C CYS A 11 19.48 -2.37 31.55
N PRO A 12 19.22 -2.74 30.28
CA PRO A 12 19.41 -1.83 29.16
C PRO A 12 18.29 -0.77 29.22
N GLY A 13 18.64 0.44 29.64
CA GLY A 13 17.69 1.56 29.80
C GLY A 13 16.94 1.98 28.53
N ASN A 14 17.32 1.44 27.36
CA ASN A 14 16.66 1.66 26.07
C ASN A 14 15.87 0.44 25.56
N ALA A 15 15.91 -0.72 26.23
CA ALA A 15 15.23 -1.93 25.77
C ALA A 15 13.71 -1.74 25.68
N TRP A 16 13.13 -1.03 26.64
CA TRP A 16 11.69 -0.73 26.69
C TRP A 16 11.20 0.14 25.53
N ILE A 17 12.10 0.91 24.90
CA ILE A 17 11.82 1.74 23.72
C ILE A 17 12.13 0.98 22.43
N ASN A 18 13.19 0.17 22.43
CA ASN A 18 13.62 -0.58 21.24
C ASN A 18 12.72 -1.78 20.92
N LEU A 19 12.11 -2.43 21.92
CA LEU A 19 11.21 -3.57 21.73
C LEU A 19 9.95 -3.24 20.90
N PRO A 20 9.17 -2.18 21.19
CA PRO A 20 8.02 -1.83 20.36
C PRO A 20 8.42 -1.36 18.97
N ILE A 21 9.56 -0.68 18.83
CA ILE A 21 10.10 -0.27 17.52
C ILE A 21 10.47 -1.50 16.70
N ALA A 22 11.19 -2.47 17.29
CA ALA A 22 11.51 -3.72 16.63
C ALA A 22 10.25 -4.50 16.23
N ALA A 23 9.23 -4.54 17.09
CA ALA A 23 7.95 -5.18 16.76
C ALA A 23 7.23 -4.48 15.59
N LEU A 24 7.26 -3.15 15.52
CA LEU A 24 6.72 -2.38 14.40
C LEU A 24 7.49 -2.66 13.10
N PHE A 25 8.82 -2.68 13.16
CA PHE A 25 9.67 -3.01 12.01
C PHE A 25 9.42 -4.43 11.53
N ILE A 26 9.36 -5.42 12.43
CA ILE A 26 9.05 -6.82 12.08
C ILE A 26 7.65 -6.92 11.48
N GLY A 27 6.66 -6.25 12.08
CA GLY A 27 5.28 -6.22 11.59
C GLY A 27 5.13 -5.57 10.21
N ALA A 28 6.00 -4.63 9.84
CA ALA A 28 6.03 -4.02 8.51
C ALA A 28 6.84 -4.85 7.49
N CYS A 29 7.99 -5.38 7.90
CA CYS A 29 8.91 -6.11 7.01
C CYS A 29 8.42 -7.52 6.67
N LEU A 30 7.78 -8.23 7.60
CA LEU A 30 7.27 -9.58 7.35
C LEU A 30 6.21 -9.64 6.22
N PRO A 31 5.15 -8.82 6.21
CA PRO A 31 4.18 -8.83 5.12
C PRO A 31 4.77 -8.35 3.79
N LEU A 32 5.72 -7.38 3.82
CA LEU A 32 6.42 -6.96 2.60
C LEU A 32 7.31 -8.08 2.03
N ALA A 33 8.06 -8.78 2.87
CA ALA A 33 8.90 -9.89 2.46
C ALA A 33 8.05 -11.05 1.92
N TRP A 34 6.90 -11.32 2.55
CA TRP A 34 5.93 -12.30 2.06
C TRP A 34 5.33 -11.90 0.71
N ALA A 35 5.01 -10.62 0.52
CA ALA A 35 4.50 -10.06 -0.73
C ALA A 35 5.53 -10.14 -1.87
N MET A 36 6.83 -9.93 -1.60
CA MET A 36 7.90 -10.04 -2.60
C MET A 36 8.08 -11.45 -3.16
N TRP A 37 7.67 -12.48 -2.40
CA TRP A 37 7.70 -13.88 -2.84
C TRP A 37 6.47 -14.27 -3.67
N GLN A 38 5.45 -13.42 -3.75
CA GLN A 38 4.25 -13.75 -4.51
C GLN A 38 4.49 -13.57 -6.02
N PRO A 39 3.95 -14.48 -6.87
CA PRO A 39 3.99 -14.30 -8.31
C PRO A 39 3.29 -12.99 -8.68
N MET A 40 3.82 -12.27 -9.69
CA MET A 40 3.33 -10.94 -10.08
C MET A 40 1.80 -10.88 -10.30
N GLY A 41 1.20 -11.95 -10.82
CA GLY A 41 -0.26 -12.03 -10.99
C GLY A 41 -1.04 -11.89 -9.67
N TYR A 42 -0.56 -12.49 -8.58
CA TYR A 42 -1.21 -12.42 -7.27
C TYR A 42 -1.14 -11.01 -6.67
N ILE A 43 -0.01 -10.32 -6.86
CA ILE A 43 0.17 -8.94 -6.39
C ILE A 43 -0.74 -7.99 -7.16
N ILE A 44 -0.77 -8.13 -8.49
CA ILE A 44 -1.60 -7.27 -9.35
C ILE A 44 -3.08 -7.49 -9.03
N GLU A 45 -3.57 -8.72 -8.93
CA GLU A 45 -4.97 -9.01 -8.64
C GLU A 45 -5.39 -8.53 -7.24
N ARG A 46 -4.51 -8.64 -6.24
CA ARG A 46 -4.87 -8.35 -4.84
C ARG A 46 -4.65 -6.89 -4.42
N PHE A 47 -3.69 -6.18 -5.02
CA PHE A 47 -3.31 -4.81 -4.65
C PHE A 47 -3.73 -3.74 -5.67
N THR A 48 -4.11 -4.12 -6.88
CA THR A 48 -4.60 -3.16 -7.91
C THR A 48 -6.12 -2.91 -7.94
N PRO A 49 -7.04 -3.70 -7.32
CA PRO A 49 -8.34 -3.91 -7.96
C PRO A 49 -9.46 -2.89 -7.66
N ASP A 50 -9.21 -1.76 -7.00
CA ASP A 50 -10.28 -0.76 -6.80
C ASP A 50 -9.99 0.55 -7.53
N ASP A 51 -8.98 1.32 -7.12
CA ASP A 51 -8.80 2.67 -7.66
C ASP A 51 -8.50 2.66 -9.16
N VAL A 52 -7.47 1.91 -9.60
CA VAL A 52 -7.05 1.87 -11.00
C VAL A 52 -8.13 1.26 -11.89
N PHE A 53 -8.83 0.23 -11.40
CA PHE A 53 -9.92 -0.41 -12.14
C PHE A 53 -11.09 0.56 -12.37
N TYR A 54 -11.47 1.35 -11.37
CA TYR A 54 -12.50 2.39 -11.51
C TYR A 54 -12.14 3.42 -12.58
N TYR A 55 -10.89 3.90 -12.59
CA TYR A 55 -10.42 4.86 -13.57
C TYR A 55 -10.35 4.28 -14.98
N LEU A 56 -9.81 3.06 -15.17
CA LEU A 56 -9.70 2.42 -16.48
C LEU A 56 -11.07 2.06 -17.06
N LYS A 57 -11.98 1.49 -16.26
CA LYS A 57 -13.33 1.14 -16.73
C LYS A 57 -14.12 2.38 -17.14
N THR A 58 -14.01 3.47 -16.36
CA THR A 58 -14.68 4.72 -16.70
C THR A 58 -14.02 5.37 -17.94
N ALA A 59 -12.69 5.33 -18.08
CA ALA A 59 -11.99 5.85 -19.27
C ALA A 59 -12.36 5.08 -20.54
N MET A 60 -12.48 3.75 -20.47
CA MET A 60 -12.98 2.89 -21.54
C MET A 60 -14.40 3.30 -21.96
N ASN A 61 -15.30 3.51 -21.00
CA ASN A 61 -16.68 3.93 -21.29
C ASN A 61 -16.74 5.33 -21.94
N ILE A 62 -15.85 6.26 -21.56
CA ILE A 62 -15.71 7.55 -22.24
C ILE A 62 -15.20 7.35 -23.68
N ALA A 63 -14.15 6.55 -23.87
CA ALA A 63 -13.56 6.28 -25.19
C ALA A 63 -14.57 5.62 -26.15
N GLN A 64 -15.43 4.73 -25.63
CA GLN A 64 -16.49 4.07 -26.40
C GLN A 64 -17.74 4.94 -26.65
N GLY A 65 -17.77 6.17 -26.12
CA GLY A 65 -18.89 7.10 -26.31
C GLY A 65 -20.08 6.89 -25.36
N HIS A 66 -19.96 6.01 -24.37
CA HIS A 66 -20.98 5.81 -23.32
C HIS A 66 -20.95 6.89 -22.21
N GLY A 67 -20.00 7.83 -22.31
CA GLY A 67 -19.85 8.95 -21.40
C GLY A 67 -19.18 8.56 -20.08
N SER A 68 -19.20 9.51 -19.15
CA SER A 68 -18.57 9.41 -17.84
C SER A 68 -19.33 8.48 -16.89
N THR A 69 -19.26 7.18 -17.15
CA THR A 69 -20.16 6.22 -16.54
C THR A 69 -19.37 4.95 -16.18
N PHE A 70 -19.62 4.35 -15.02
CA PHE A 70 -18.96 3.08 -14.65
C PHE A 70 -19.77 1.86 -15.12
N ASP A 71 -21.10 1.95 -15.07
CA ASP A 71 -22.04 0.88 -15.45
C ASP A 71 -22.95 1.24 -16.64
N GLY A 72 -22.65 2.32 -17.36
CA GLY A 72 -23.45 2.77 -18.51
C GLY A 72 -24.79 3.46 -18.18
N VAL A 73 -25.21 3.47 -16.89
CA VAL A 73 -26.48 4.10 -16.46
C VAL A 73 -26.30 5.36 -15.61
N ASN A 74 -25.40 5.35 -14.61
CA ASN A 74 -25.21 6.47 -13.68
C ASN A 74 -23.95 7.25 -14.00
N ARG A 75 -24.09 8.54 -14.32
CA ARG A 75 -22.93 9.42 -14.52
C ARG A 75 -22.12 9.49 -13.23
N THR A 76 -20.83 9.17 -13.32
CA THR A 76 -19.87 9.30 -12.24
C THR A 76 -19.09 10.59 -12.44
N ASN A 77 -18.78 11.29 -11.35
CA ASN A 77 -18.09 12.58 -11.36
C ASN A 77 -17.15 12.72 -10.15
N GLY A 78 -16.92 11.61 -9.43
CA GLY A 78 -16.03 11.53 -8.27
C GLY A 78 -14.59 11.12 -8.62
N TYR A 79 -14.11 11.50 -9.81
CA TYR A 79 -12.76 11.16 -10.27
C TYR A 79 -12.05 12.42 -10.77
N HIS A 80 -10.72 12.41 -10.78
CA HIS A 80 -9.93 13.58 -11.19
C HIS A 80 -9.98 13.77 -12.72
N PRO A 81 -10.56 14.88 -13.25
CA PRO A 81 -10.77 15.04 -14.69
C PRO A 81 -9.48 15.09 -15.52
N LEU A 82 -8.41 15.69 -14.98
CA LEU A 82 -7.11 15.75 -15.65
C LEU A 82 -6.50 14.35 -15.82
N TRP A 83 -6.60 13.52 -14.78
CA TRP A 83 -6.12 12.14 -14.79
C TRP A 83 -6.96 11.26 -15.74
N MET A 84 -8.27 11.48 -15.74
CA MET A 84 -9.20 10.84 -16.67
C MET A 84 -8.82 11.09 -18.14
N LEU A 85 -8.50 12.33 -18.49
CA LEU A 85 -8.14 12.71 -19.86
C LEU A 85 -6.82 12.08 -20.34
N LEU A 86 -5.89 11.80 -19.42
CA LEU A 86 -4.67 11.05 -19.72
C LEU A 86 -4.94 9.55 -19.93
N LEU A 87 -5.93 8.98 -19.26
CA LEU A 87 -6.25 7.55 -19.35
C LEU A 87 -7.12 7.19 -20.56
N VAL A 88 -8.00 8.10 -21.01
CA VAL A 88 -8.87 7.89 -22.18
C VAL A 88 -8.11 7.42 -23.44
N PRO A 89 -6.95 7.97 -23.83
CA PRO A 89 -6.20 7.49 -25.00
C PRO A 89 -5.30 6.27 -24.73
N ILE A 90 -5.13 5.84 -23.48
CA ILE A 90 -4.29 4.68 -23.11
C ILE A 90 -5.06 3.36 -23.29
N TYR A 91 -6.39 3.42 -23.30
CA TYR A 91 -7.29 2.31 -23.59
C TYR A 91 -7.56 2.18 -25.09
#